data_AF-A0AAW1RV10-F1
#
_entry.id   AF-A0AAW1RV10-F1
#
_cell.length_a   1.000
_cell.length_b   1.000
_cell.length_c   1.000
_cell.angle_alpha   90.00
_cell.angle_beta   90.00
_cell.angle_gamma   90.00
#
_symmetry.space_group_name_H-M   'P 1'
#
loop_
_entity.id
_entity.type
_entity.pdbx_description
1 polymer ?
#
loop_
_entity_poly.entity_id
_entity_poly.type
_entity_poly.pdbx_seq_one_letter_code
_entity_poly.pdbx_strand_id
1 'polypeptide(L)'
;MERALPGSGHRIFLISREKQSADKETFTVLGAKADVYTVVIGRQPSCNCPDSRIRRNICKHHMFVMLRCLGLSPNDPRVWQRALTQVEAEQILGGAEQALGGVLADDAVRRAYLELMGKPVGGLKAAAAPVKQRPLDSDACPICFDQLSKKESVIFCTTCGNNVHAQCFDMWTSQRQKQGADPVCVFCRAPWPVNKPEGRAKKGKGRAASRPTDIVNLLGASQAHQSANLTQRALYGNGRRYEEEYYEGSDGNYE
;
A
#
# COMPACT_ATOMS: atom_id res chain seq x y z
N MET A 1 -0.92 -3.26 -13.66
CA MET A 1 0.33 -2.54 -13.37
C MET A 1 0.03 -1.19 -12.73
N GLU A 2 -0.88 -0.38 -13.29
CA GLU A 2 -1.42 0.84 -12.64
C GLU A 2 -1.92 0.62 -11.20
N ARG A 3 -2.38 -0.59 -10.90
CA ARG A 3 -2.93 -1.00 -9.60
C ARG A 3 -1.95 -0.91 -8.41
N ALA A 4 -0.63 -0.86 -8.66
CA ALA A 4 0.38 -0.67 -7.61
C ALA A 4 0.86 0.78 -7.47
N LEU A 5 0.48 1.65 -8.41
CA LEU A 5 0.86 3.06 -8.39
C LEU A 5 0.10 3.81 -7.28
N PRO A 6 0.65 4.95 -6.80
CA PRO A 6 -0.12 5.91 -6.02
C PRO A 6 -1.45 6.24 -6.73
N GLY A 7 -2.53 6.38 -5.96
CA GLY A 7 -3.84 6.76 -6.51
C GLY A 7 -4.63 5.63 -7.18
N SER A 8 -4.13 4.39 -7.21
CA SER A 8 -4.82 3.25 -7.86
C SER A 8 -6.10 2.75 -7.19
N GLY A 9 -6.36 3.21 -5.96
CA GLY A 9 -7.49 2.76 -5.13
C GLY A 9 -7.30 1.42 -4.42
N HIS A 10 -6.27 0.66 -4.79
CA HIS A 10 -5.84 -0.48 -3.99
C HIS A 10 -5.07 -0.01 -2.76
N ARG A 11 -5.59 -0.36 -1.59
CA ARG A 11 -4.94 -0.06 -0.30
C ARG A 11 -3.89 -1.12 -0.04
N ILE A 12 -2.63 -0.75 -0.18
CA ILE A 12 -1.49 -1.65 0.04
C ILE A 12 -0.53 -0.93 0.98
N PHE A 13 -0.09 -1.62 2.03
CA PHE A 13 0.73 -1.07 3.10
C PHE A 13 1.86 -2.02 3.51
N LEU A 14 2.95 -1.47 4.04
CA LEU A 14 4.09 -2.20 4.57
C LEU A 14 3.90 -2.45 6.08
N ILE A 15 3.97 -3.70 6.51
CA ILE A 15 3.90 -4.09 7.93
C ILE A 15 5.29 -4.12 8.57
N SER A 16 6.22 -4.82 7.92
CA SER A 16 7.60 -4.95 8.39
C SER A 16 8.59 -5.09 7.23
N ARG A 17 9.84 -4.72 7.51
CA ARG A 17 10.99 -4.85 6.62
C ARG A 17 12.11 -5.50 7.42
N GLU A 18 12.64 -6.61 6.94
CA GLU A 18 13.63 -7.43 7.62
C GLU A 18 14.84 -7.64 6.69
N LYS A 19 15.99 -7.10 7.07
CA LYS A 19 17.23 -7.22 6.29
C LYS A 19 17.90 -8.56 6.55
N GLN A 20 18.18 -9.32 5.48
CA GLN A 20 18.88 -10.61 5.56
C GLN A 20 20.36 -10.46 5.19
N SER A 21 20.66 -9.70 4.15
CA SER A 21 22.01 -9.38 3.68
C SER A 21 22.03 -8.00 3.01
N ALA A 22 23.16 -7.58 2.45
CA ALA A 22 23.25 -6.33 1.68
C ALA A 22 22.39 -6.38 0.40
N ASP A 23 22.25 -7.55 -0.20
CA ASP A 23 21.57 -7.80 -1.48
C ASP A 23 20.22 -8.52 -1.32
N LYS A 24 19.73 -8.71 -0.09
CA LYS A 24 18.46 -9.42 0.16
C LYS A 24 17.72 -8.91 1.38
N GLU A 25 16.44 -8.57 1.17
CA GLU A 25 15.53 -8.16 2.23
C GLU A 25 14.11 -8.73 2.02
N THR A 26 13.42 -8.93 3.14
CA THR A 26 12.03 -9.39 3.17
C THR A 26 11.10 -8.27 3.61
N PHE A 27 10.00 -8.11 2.88
CA PHE A 27 8.94 -7.14 3.13
C PHE A 27 7.64 -7.88 3.40
N THR A 28 7.03 -7.60 4.54
CA THR A 28 5.68 -8.07 4.86
C THR A 28 4.68 -7.01 4.43
N VAL A 29 3.79 -7.34 3.49
CA VAL A 29 2.90 -6.39 2.81
C VAL A 29 1.45 -6.76 3.08
N LEU A 30 0.67 -5.79 3.56
CA LEU A 30 -0.79 -5.87 3.61
C LEU A 30 -1.36 -5.53 2.21
N GLY A 31 -2.01 -6.50 1.57
CA GLY A 31 -2.59 -6.34 0.23
C GLY A 31 -4.00 -5.77 0.23
N ALA A 32 -4.56 -5.53 -0.97
CA ALA A 32 -5.82 -4.80 -1.19
C ALA A 32 -7.08 -5.39 -0.52
N LYS A 33 -7.05 -6.67 -0.10
CA LYS A 33 -8.15 -7.34 0.63
C LYS A 33 -7.81 -7.55 2.12
N ALA A 34 -6.81 -6.84 2.63
CA ALA A 34 -6.21 -7.03 3.95
C ALA A 34 -5.54 -8.41 4.16
N ASP A 35 -5.26 -9.14 3.08
CA ASP A 35 -4.43 -10.35 3.08
C ASP A 35 -2.95 -9.98 3.22
N VAL A 36 -2.20 -10.71 4.04
CA VAL A 36 -0.77 -10.47 4.27
C VAL A 36 0.07 -11.33 3.33
N TYR A 37 1.00 -10.69 2.62
CA TYR A 37 1.91 -11.32 1.68
C TYR A 37 3.36 -11.03 2.05
N THR A 38 4.23 -11.98 1.74
CA THR A 38 5.68 -11.84 1.86
C THR A 38 6.25 -11.54 0.49
N VAL A 39 7.04 -10.48 0.38
CA VAL A 39 7.80 -10.09 -0.81
C VAL A 39 9.28 -10.12 -0.45
N VAL A 40 10.06 -10.87 -1.21
CA VAL A 40 11.52 -10.89 -1.09
C VAL A 40 12.10 -10.10 -2.24
N ILE A 41 12.94 -9.11 -1.93
CA ILE A 41 13.74 -8.39 -2.92
C ILE A 41 15.18 -8.86 -2.76
N GLY A 42 15.76 -9.26 -3.88
CA GLY A 42 17.16 -9.64 -4.02
C GLY A 42 17.42 -10.07 -5.45
N ARG A 43 18.45 -10.88 -5.70
CA ARG A 43 18.79 -11.33 -7.07
C ARG A 43 17.63 -12.01 -7.80
N GLN A 44 16.80 -12.75 -7.07
CA GLN A 44 15.58 -13.39 -7.57
C GLN A 44 14.39 -12.90 -6.72
N PRO A 45 13.77 -11.76 -7.11
CA PRO A 45 12.61 -11.26 -6.41
C PRO A 45 11.46 -12.27 -6.44
N SER A 46 10.73 -12.38 -5.34
CA SER A 46 9.59 -13.31 -5.24
C SER A 46 8.49 -12.77 -4.34
N CYS A 47 7.27 -13.21 -4.59
CA CYS A 47 6.12 -12.91 -3.74
C CYS A 47 5.24 -14.15 -3.58
N ASN A 48 4.73 -14.39 -2.37
CA ASN A 48 3.84 -15.53 -2.09
C ASN A 48 2.38 -15.29 -2.52
N CYS A 49 2.07 -14.16 -3.18
CA CYS A 49 0.71 -13.89 -3.61
C CYS A 49 0.28 -14.77 -4.80
N PRO A 50 -1.03 -15.02 -4.98
CA PRO A 50 -1.55 -15.84 -6.08
C PRO A 50 -1.09 -15.34 -7.46
N ASP A 51 -1.10 -14.03 -7.68
CA ASP A 51 -0.68 -13.44 -8.97
C ASP A 51 0.76 -13.80 -9.32
N SER A 52 1.68 -13.72 -8.36
CA SER A 52 3.10 -14.06 -8.55
C SER A 52 3.28 -15.57 -8.75
N ARG A 53 2.60 -16.39 -7.95
CA ARG A 53 2.70 -17.86 -8.00
C ARG A 53 2.21 -18.41 -9.33
N ILE A 54 1.09 -17.87 -9.84
CA ILE A 54 0.38 -18.43 -10.99
C ILE A 54 0.93 -17.85 -12.30
N ARG A 55 1.11 -16.52 -12.36
CA ARG A 55 1.61 -15.87 -13.58
C ARG A 55 3.12 -15.93 -13.71
N ARG A 56 3.83 -16.31 -12.65
CA ARG A 56 5.30 -16.32 -12.55
C ARG A 56 5.92 -14.98 -13.00
N ASN A 57 5.22 -13.88 -12.77
CA ASN A 57 5.58 -12.54 -13.23
C ASN A 57 5.37 -11.50 -12.12
N ILE A 58 5.80 -10.26 -12.37
CA ILE A 58 5.74 -9.14 -11.43
C ILE A 58 4.29 -8.90 -10.99
N CYS A 59 4.07 -9.05 -9.69
CA CYS A 59 2.78 -8.78 -9.07
C CYS A 59 2.72 -7.34 -8.55
N LYS A 60 1.51 -6.90 -8.21
CA LYS A 60 1.31 -5.57 -7.61
C LYS A 60 2.04 -5.37 -6.27
N HIS A 61 2.33 -6.44 -5.52
CA HIS A 61 3.06 -6.34 -4.25
C HIS A 61 4.56 -6.10 -4.48
N HIS A 62 5.16 -6.73 -5.48
CA HIS A 62 6.53 -6.41 -5.93
C HIS A 62 6.62 -4.95 -6.37
N MET A 63 5.72 -4.51 -7.24
CA MET A 63 5.68 -3.11 -7.69
C MET A 63 5.49 -2.12 -6.54
N PHE A 64 4.62 -2.45 -5.57
CA PHE A 64 4.45 -1.64 -4.36
C PHE A 64 5.77 -1.50 -3.59
N VAL A 65 6.52 -2.58 -3.41
CA VAL A 65 7.82 -2.53 -2.73
C VAL A 65 8.82 -1.69 -3.51
N MET A 66 8.99 -1.93 -4.81
CA MET A 66 9.96 -1.19 -5.64
C MET A 66 9.64 0.31 -5.70
N LEU A 67 8.37 0.66 -5.97
CA LEU A 67 7.99 2.05 -6.23
C LEU A 67 7.71 2.86 -4.96
N ARG A 68 7.10 2.24 -3.95
CA ARG A 68 6.64 2.95 -2.75
C ARG A 68 7.54 2.70 -1.55
N CYS A 69 7.91 1.45 -1.26
CA CYS A 69 8.78 1.17 -0.11
C CYS A 69 10.23 1.58 -0.35
N LEU A 70 10.74 1.33 -1.55
CA LEU A 70 12.13 1.57 -1.95
C LEU A 70 12.29 2.89 -2.72
N GLY A 71 11.18 3.50 -3.16
CA GLY A 71 11.15 4.84 -3.75
C GLY A 71 11.73 4.93 -5.16
N LEU A 72 11.81 3.82 -5.91
CA LEU A 72 12.29 3.86 -7.29
C LEU A 72 11.32 4.63 -8.18
N SER A 73 11.88 5.33 -9.17
CA SER A 73 11.11 5.95 -10.24
C SER A 73 10.38 4.86 -11.07
N PRO A 74 9.14 5.10 -11.52
CA PRO A 74 8.46 4.21 -12.47
C PRO A 74 9.22 3.97 -13.77
N ASN A 75 10.12 4.89 -14.14
CA ASN A 75 10.96 4.78 -15.34
C ASN A 75 12.26 4.01 -15.08
N ASP A 76 12.54 3.63 -13.84
CA ASP A 76 13.71 2.81 -13.51
C ASP A 76 13.49 1.37 -14.03
N PRO A 77 14.33 0.85 -14.93
CA PRO A 77 14.13 -0.48 -15.52
C PRO A 77 14.16 -1.59 -14.47
N ARG A 78 14.85 -1.40 -13.34
CA ARG A 78 14.99 -2.39 -12.26
C ARG A 78 13.65 -2.69 -11.58
N VAL A 79 12.68 -1.78 -11.66
CA VAL A 79 11.30 -2.01 -11.19
C VAL A 79 10.64 -3.17 -11.94
N TRP A 80 10.95 -3.31 -13.24
CA TRP A 80 10.26 -4.18 -14.18
C TRP A 80 11.04 -5.46 -14.53
N GLN A 81 12.24 -5.62 -13.97
CA GLN A 81 13.06 -6.82 -14.15
C GLN A 81 12.56 -7.97 -13.27
N ARG A 82 12.60 -9.20 -13.81
CA ARG A 82 12.27 -10.44 -13.07
C ARG A 82 13.41 -10.95 -12.20
N ALA A 83 14.63 -10.46 -12.43
CA ALA A 83 15.83 -10.78 -11.69
C ALA A 83 16.71 -9.54 -11.65
N LEU A 84 17.43 -9.37 -10.55
CA LEU A 84 18.38 -8.29 -10.35
C LEU A 84 19.79 -8.89 -10.33
N THR A 85 20.77 -8.15 -10.84
CA THR A 85 22.16 -8.43 -10.51
C THR A 85 22.40 -8.16 -9.02
N GLN A 86 23.49 -8.71 -8.48
CA GLN A 86 23.86 -8.46 -7.08
C GLN A 86 24.05 -6.96 -6.81
N VAL A 87 24.75 -6.26 -7.72
CA VAL A 87 25.01 -4.82 -7.61
C VAL A 87 23.70 -4.02 -7.64
N GLU A 88 22.76 -4.35 -8.54
CA GLU A 88 21.45 -3.68 -8.58
C GLU A 88 20.66 -3.92 -7.29
N ALA A 89 20.66 -5.13 -6.76
CA ALA A 89 19.97 -5.46 -5.52
C ALA A 89 20.56 -4.67 -4.33
N GLU A 90 21.88 -4.64 -4.18
CA GLU A 90 22.57 -3.87 -3.14
C GLU A 90 22.27 -2.37 -3.24
N GLN A 91 22.31 -1.80 -4.45
CA GLN A 91 22.02 -0.38 -4.67
C GLN A 91 20.58 -0.02 -4.28
N ILE A 92 19.61 -0.83 -4.71
CA ILE A 92 18.19 -0.59 -4.45
C ILE A 92 17.88 -0.72 -2.95
N LEU A 93 18.46 -1.72 -2.27
CA LEU A 93 18.21 -1.98 -0.86
C LEU A 93 18.97 -0.99 0.05
N GLY A 94 20.15 -0.53 -0.37
CA GLY A 94 20.98 0.44 0.34
C GLY A 94 20.43 1.87 0.38
N GLY A 95 19.70 2.32 -0.65
CA GLY A 95 19.13 3.68 -0.71
C GLY A 95 17.80 3.88 0.03
N ALA A 96 17.22 2.81 0.58
CA ALA A 96 15.79 2.76 0.88
C ALA A 96 15.36 3.24 2.28
N GLU A 97 16.21 3.93 3.03
CA GLU A 97 15.82 4.51 4.33
C GLU A 97 14.88 5.73 4.18
N GLN A 98 14.80 6.33 2.98
CA GLN A 98 14.14 7.61 2.73
C GLN A 98 12.63 7.55 2.39
N ALA A 99 12.05 6.39 2.05
CA ALA A 99 10.71 6.33 1.43
C ALA A 99 9.56 5.80 2.34
N LEU A 100 9.80 5.56 3.63
CA LEU A 100 8.81 4.95 4.53
C LEU A 100 7.62 5.85 4.90
N GLY A 101 7.65 7.14 4.52
CA GLY A 101 6.56 8.07 4.71
C GLY A 101 5.29 7.61 3.99
N GLY A 102 4.29 7.17 4.76
CA GLY A 102 2.95 6.87 4.26
C GLY A 102 2.78 5.57 3.48
N VAL A 103 3.75 4.69 3.63
CA VAL A 103 3.74 3.34 3.10
C VAL A 103 3.46 2.34 4.23
N LEU A 104 3.87 2.67 5.45
CA LEU A 104 3.65 1.84 6.64
C LEU A 104 2.16 1.66 6.95
N ALA A 105 1.81 0.46 7.39
CA ALA A 105 0.51 0.13 7.93
C ALA A 105 0.33 0.77 9.32
N ASP A 106 -0.93 1.03 9.69
CA ASP A 106 -1.26 1.57 11.01
C ASP A 106 -0.74 0.68 12.14
N ASP A 107 -0.43 1.26 13.29
CA ASP A 107 0.11 0.53 14.45
C ASP A 107 -0.82 -0.60 14.90
N ALA A 108 -2.14 -0.46 14.75
CA ALA A 108 -3.10 -1.52 15.05
C ALA A 108 -2.88 -2.76 14.17
N VAL A 109 -2.63 -2.59 12.87
CA VAL A 109 -2.33 -3.68 11.93
C VAL A 109 -1.01 -4.34 12.30
N ARG A 110 0.02 -3.53 12.58
CA ARG A 110 1.36 -4.02 12.91
C ARG A 110 1.38 -4.80 14.22
N ARG A 111 0.67 -4.32 15.25
CA ARG A 111 0.48 -5.04 16.52
C ARG A 111 -0.23 -6.38 16.31
N ALA A 112 -1.38 -6.36 15.61
CA ALA A 112 -2.13 -7.59 15.33
C ALA A 112 -1.29 -8.63 14.57
N TYR A 113 -0.47 -8.19 13.61
CA TYR A 113 0.45 -9.08 12.91
C TYR A 113 1.52 -9.67 13.84
N LEU A 114 2.18 -8.84 14.66
CA LEU A 114 3.22 -9.30 15.59
C LEU A 114 2.68 -10.30 16.61
N GLU A 115 1.48 -10.04 17.16
CA GLU A 115 0.77 -10.93 18.08
C GLU A 115 0.49 -12.30 17.45
N LEU A 116 -0.03 -12.33 16.21
CA LEU A 116 -0.29 -13.57 15.48
C LEU A 116 0.99 -14.36 15.17
N MET A 117 2.10 -13.67 14.92
CA MET A 117 3.39 -14.29 14.63
C MET A 117 4.22 -14.61 15.89
N GLY A 118 3.70 -14.34 17.09
CA GLY A 118 4.41 -14.56 18.36
C GLY A 118 5.67 -13.71 18.53
N LYS A 119 5.81 -12.60 17.78
CA LYS A 119 6.96 -11.69 17.85
C LYS A 119 6.74 -10.63 18.94
N PRO A 120 7.77 -10.21 19.68
CA PRO A 120 7.62 -9.21 20.74
C PRO A 120 7.17 -7.85 20.19
N VAL A 121 6.07 -7.33 20.73
CA VAL A 121 5.47 -6.04 20.34
C VAL A 121 6.37 -4.83 20.70
N GLY A 122 7.36 -5.04 21.56
CA GLY A 122 8.33 -4.02 22.00
C GLY A 122 9.28 -3.50 20.91
N GLY A 123 9.28 -4.10 19.71
CA GLY A 123 10.07 -3.65 18.55
C GLY A 123 9.38 -2.61 17.65
N LEU A 124 8.15 -2.19 17.96
CA LEU A 124 7.50 -1.06 17.28
C LEU A 124 8.24 0.22 17.68
N LYS A 125 9.28 0.59 16.92
CA LYS A 125 9.87 1.94 17.00
C LYS A 125 8.71 2.93 16.91
N ALA A 126 8.60 3.78 17.94
CA ALA A 126 7.60 4.83 18.07
C ALA A 126 7.51 5.64 16.78
N ALA A 127 6.28 6.07 16.47
CA ALA A 127 5.85 6.94 15.37
C ALA A 127 6.96 7.30 14.38
N ALA A 128 6.83 6.80 13.14
CA ALA A 128 7.62 7.25 12.00
C ALA A 128 7.77 8.77 12.08
N ALA A 129 9.01 9.25 11.97
CA ALA A 129 9.31 10.69 11.97
C ALA A 129 8.31 11.42 11.04
N PRO A 130 7.83 12.61 11.41
CA PRO A 130 6.84 13.33 10.62
C PRO A 130 7.32 13.42 9.17
N VAL A 131 6.47 12.97 8.26
CA VAL A 131 6.80 12.89 6.83
C VAL A 131 7.17 14.29 6.37
N LYS A 132 8.40 14.42 5.86
CA LYS A 132 8.91 15.71 5.37
C LYS A 132 8.14 16.11 4.11
N GLN A 133 7.74 17.37 4.05
CA GLN A 133 7.19 17.97 2.85
C GLN A 133 8.18 17.83 1.69
N ARG A 134 7.69 17.40 0.52
CA ARG A 134 8.51 17.31 -0.69
C ARG A 134 8.81 18.71 -1.24
N PRO A 135 9.90 18.88 -2.02
CA PRO A 135 10.16 20.13 -2.73
C PRO A 135 8.94 20.58 -3.54
N LEU A 136 8.69 21.89 -3.62
CA LEU A 136 7.52 22.45 -4.33
C LEU A 136 7.73 22.47 -5.86
N ASP A 137 8.99 22.44 -6.26
CA ASP A 137 9.53 22.45 -7.60
C ASP A 137 9.48 21.08 -8.27
N SER A 138 9.19 20.00 -7.54
CA SER A 138 9.19 18.66 -8.12
C SER A 138 7.94 18.34 -8.93
N ASP A 139 6.76 18.89 -8.58
CA ASP A 139 5.48 18.43 -9.11
C ASP A 139 4.42 19.56 -9.21
N ALA A 140 3.52 19.48 -10.20
CA ALA A 140 2.36 20.36 -10.33
C ALA A 140 1.19 19.92 -9.42
N CYS A 141 0.28 20.86 -9.12
CA CYS A 141 -0.93 20.58 -8.36
C CYS A 141 -1.83 19.57 -9.13
N PRO A 142 -2.22 18.43 -8.55
CA PRO A 142 -2.97 17.39 -9.26
C PRO A 142 -4.44 17.74 -9.49
N ILE A 143 -4.91 18.86 -8.95
CA ILE A 143 -6.30 19.31 -9.04
C ILE A 143 -6.47 20.37 -10.14
N CYS A 144 -5.56 21.34 -10.22
CA CYS A 144 -5.61 22.41 -11.23
C CYS A 144 -4.54 22.29 -12.33
N PHE A 145 -3.56 21.40 -12.17
CA PHE A 145 -2.42 21.19 -13.07
C PHE A 145 -1.44 22.38 -13.17
N ASP A 146 -1.56 23.37 -12.30
CA ASP A 146 -0.62 24.50 -12.21
C ASP A 146 0.58 24.20 -11.31
N GLN A 147 1.69 24.91 -11.56
CA GLN A 147 2.92 24.79 -10.79
C GLN A 147 2.72 25.27 -9.35
N LEU A 148 3.24 24.52 -8.39
CA LEU A 148 3.22 24.89 -6.97
C LEU A 148 4.33 25.91 -6.68
N SER A 149 4.00 26.98 -5.97
CA SER A 149 4.97 28.02 -5.59
C SER A 149 4.93 28.38 -4.11
N LYS A 150 6.02 28.94 -3.58
CA LYS A 150 6.08 29.48 -2.20
C LYS A 150 5.20 30.71 -1.99
N LYS A 151 4.71 31.32 -3.09
CA LYS A 151 3.86 32.52 -3.03
C LYS A 151 2.39 32.18 -2.75
N GLU A 152 2.02 30.92 -2.91
CA GLU A 152 0.66 30.42 -2.73
C GLU A 152 0.55 29.56 -1.48
N SER A 153 -0.67 29.43 -0.95
CA SER A 153 -0.92 28.55 0.19
C SER A 153 -0.88 27.09 -0.27
N VAL A 154 0.17 26.38 0.13
CA VAL A 154 0.38 24.97 -0.17
C VAL A 154 0.28 24.17 1.12
N ILE A 155 -0.54 23.13 1.09
CA ILE A 155 -0.60 22.11 2.13
C ILE A 155 0.04 20.83 1.61
N PHE A 156 0.49 19.97 2.53
CA PHE A 156 1.09 18.70 2.17
C PHE A 156 0.48 17.55 2.95
N CYS A 157 0.55 16.36 2.36
CA CYS A 157 0.08 15.16 3.01
C CYS A 157 1.06 14.72 4.09
N THR A 158 0.60 14.59 5.34
CA THR A 158 1.40 14.05 6.47
C THR A 158 1.76 12.57 6.29
N THR A 159 1.20 11.92 5.27
CA THR A 159 1.46 10.52 4.92
C THR A 159 2.45 10.43 3.76
N CYS A 160 2.21 11.05 2.60
CA CYS A 160 3.11 10.89 1.43
C CYS A 160 4.05 12.07 1.13
N GLY A 161 3.91 13.19 1.85
CA GLY A 161 4.72 14.40 1.66
C GLY A 161 4.42 15.20 0.40
N ASN A 162 3.53 14.72 -0.49
CA ASN A 162 3.13 15.45 -1.70
C ASN A 162 2.32 16.69 -1.36
N ASN A 163 2.50 17.70 -2.21
CA ASN A 163 1.98 19.05 -2.07
C ASN A 163 0.71 19.26 -2.90
N VAL A 164 -0.18 20.11 -2.42
CA VAL A 164 -1.38 20.57 -3.15
C VAL A 164 -1.72 21.99 -2.70
N HIS A 165 -2.27 22.81 -3.59
CA HIS A 165 -2.81 24.11 -3.19
C HIS A 165 -3.93 23.92 -2.16
N ALA A 166 -3.90 24.70 -1.08
CA ALA A 166 -4.89 24.66 0.00
C ALA A 166 -6.32 24.82 -0.55
N GLN A 167 -6.52 25.86 -1.37
CA GLN A 167 -7.82 26.15 -2.00
C GLN A 167 -8.32 25.01 -2.89
N CYS A 168 -7.43 24.41 -3.68
CA CYS A 168 -7.80 23.27 -4.52
C CYS A 168 -8.24 22.08 -3.67
N PHE A 169 -7.53 21.81 -2.58
CA PHE A 169 -7.85 20.72 -1.67
C PHE A 169 -9.16 20.95 -0.91
N ASP A 170 -9.43 22.17 -0.45
CA ASP A 170 -10.67 22.54 0.22
C ASP A 170 -11.88 22.35 -0.70
N MET A 171 -11.79 22.79 -1.95
CA MET A 171 -12.84 22.62 -2.94
C MET A 171 -13.10 21.13 -3.22
N TRP A 172 -12.03 20.35 -3.40
CA TRP A 172 -12.11 18.92 -3.65
C TRP A 172 -12.68 18.14 -2.47
N THR A 173 -12.23 18.41 -1.24
CA THR A 173 -12.74 17.74 -0.03
C THR A 173 -14.19 18.11 0.26
N SER A 174 -14.57 19.38 0.07
CA SER A 174 -15.96 19.84 0.22
C SER A 174 -16.92 19.05 -0.66
N GLN A 175 -16.53 18.78 -1.92
CA GLN A 175 -17.34 17.97 -2.83
C GLN A 175 -17.47 16.52 -2.36
N ARG A 176 -16.41 15.93 -1.82
CA ARG A 176 -16.46 14.56 -1.27
C ARG A 176 -17.32 14.46 -0.03
N GLN A 177 -17.22 15.45 0.86
CA GLN A 177 -18.04 15.52 2.07
C GLN A 177 -19.52 15.63 1.72
N LYS A 178 -19.89 16.42 0.70
CA LYS A 178 -21.26 16.46 0.17
C LYS A 178 -21.74 15.10 -0.37
N GLN A 179 -20.82 14.26 -0.84
CA GLN A 179 -21.09 12.88 -1.27
C GLN A 179 -21.00 11.85 -0.12
N GLY A 180 -20.87 12.30 1.13
CA GLY A 180 -20.78 11.44 2.30
C GLY A 180 -19.43 10.71 2.47
N ALA A 181 -18.38 11.13 1.75
CA ALA A 181 -17.06 10.53 1.83
C ALA A 181 -16.10 11.40 2.66
N ASP A 182 -15.28 10.76 3.50
CA ASP A 182 -14.26 11.46 4.29
C ASP A 182 -13.12 12.03 3.40
N PRO A 183 -12.49 13.14 3.84
CA PRO A 183 -11.29 13.68 3.22
C PRO A 183 -10.14 12.67 3.19
N VAL A 184 -9.49 12.51 2.03
CA VAL A 184 -8.30 11.68 1.88
C VAL A 184 -7.26 12.40 1.04
N CYS A 185 -6.00 11.99 1.05
CA CYS A 185 -5.01 12.56 0.14
C CYS A 185 -5.33 12.22 -1.33
N VAL A 186 -5.24 13.19 -2.24
CA VAL A 186 -5.43 12.98 -3.69
C VAL A 186 -4.37 12.04 -4.30
N PHE A 187 -3.16 12.02 -3.74
CA PHE A 187 -2.07 11.17 -4.22
C PHE A 187 -2.11 9.76 -3.63
N CYS A 188 -2.16 9.64 -2.31
CA CYS A 188 -2.01 8.35 -1.63
C CYS A 188 -3.30 7.80 -1.01
N ARG A 189 -4.39 8.58 -1.02
CA ARG A 189 -5.68 8.26 -0.40
C ARG A 189 -5.62 7.94 1.10
N ALA A 190 -4.53 8.32 1.77
CA ALA A 190 -4.45 8.29 3.22
C ALA A 190 -5.53 9.21 3.81
N PRO A 191 -6.18 8.83 4.93
CA PRO A 191 -7.11 9.71 5.63
C PRO A 191 -6.47 11.06 5.89
N TRP A 192 -7.16 12.14 5.53
CA TRP A 192 -6.66 13.48 5.85
C TRP A 192 -7.09 13.82 7.28
N PRO A 193 -6.20 14.39 8.12
CA PRO A 193 -6.58 14.81 9.46
C PRO A 193 -7.63 15.92 9.34
N VAL A 194 -8.88 15.58 9.61
CA VAL A 194 -9.97 16.53 9.83
C VAL A 194 -10.17 16.63 11.34
N ASN A 195 -10.17 17.85 11.88
CA ASN A 195 -10.57 18.10 13.27
C ASN A 195 -12.06 17.76 13.43
N LYS A 196 -12.38 16.48 13.59
CA LYS A 196 -13.67 16.02 14.08
C LYS A 196 -13.55 15.82 15.59
N PRO A 197 -14.53 16.27 16.40
CA PRO A 197 -14.59 15.88 17.81
C PRO A 197 -14.62 14.35 17.89
N GLU A 198 -13.81 13.80 18.79
CA GLU A 198 -13.50 12.37 18.88
C GLU A 198 -14.77 11.53 19.06
N GLY A 199 -15.26 10.95 17.96
CA GLY A 199 -16.38 10.03 17.94
C GLY A 199 -15.93 8.61 18.23
N ARG A 200 -16.42 8.04 19.34
CA ARG A 200 -16.20 6.66 19.79
C ARG A 200 -16.18 5.63 18.65
N ALA A 201 -15.11 4.85 18.59
CA ALA A 201 -14.98 3.66 17.76
C ALA A 201 -16.13 2.68 18.03
N LYS A 202 -16.98 2.42 17.03
CA LYS A 202 -17.93 1.31 17.06
C LYS A 202 -17.18 0.02 16.74
N LYS A 203 -17.06 -0.89 17.73
CA LYS A 203 -16.58 -2.26 17.56
C LYS A 203 -17.52 -3.01 16.60
N GLY A 204 -17.15 -3.12 15.33
CA GLY A 204 -17.76 -4.05 14.40
C GLY A 204 -17.26 -5.47 14.68
N LYS A 205 -18.16 -6.40 14.98
CA LYS A 205 -17.86 -7.84 15.08
C LYS A 205 -17.60 -8.38 13.67
N GLY A 206 -16.35 -8.40 13.23
CA GLY A 206 -15.94 -9.08 12.00
C GLY A 206 -15.97 -10.59 12.22
N ARG A 207 -16.84 -11.30 11.51
CA ARG A 207 -16.77 -12.76 11.39
C ARG A 207 -15.52 -13.09 10.55
N ALA A 208 -14.55 -13.76 11.17
CA ALA A 208 -13.44 -14.38 10.46
C ALA A 208 -13.99 -15.55 9.63
N ALA A 209 -14.21 -15.33 8.34
CA ALA A 209 -14.43 -16.43 7.40
C ALA A 209 -13.05 -17.04 7.09
N SER A 210 -12.78 -18.21 7.66
CA SER A 210 -11.62 -19.02 7.32
C SER A 210 -11.69 -19.39 5.83
N ARG A 211 -10.67 -18.99 5.06
CA ARG A 211 -10.43 -19.47 3.68
C ARG A 211 -9.21 -20.40 3.71
N PRO A 212 -9.19 -21.47 2.90
CA PRO A 212 -8.17 -22.53 2.97
C PRO A 212 -6.86 -22.13 2.26
N THR A 213 -6.21 -21.08 2.75
CA THR A 213 -4.83 -20.75 2.38
C THR A 213 -4.15 -20.20 3.64
N ASP A 214 -2.89 -20.55 3.90
CA ASP A 214 -2.06 -20.10 5.04
C ASP A 214 -1.77 -18.58 5.07
N ILE A 215 -2.63 -17.79 4.42
CA ILE A 215 -2.53 -16.35 4.27
C ILE A 215 -3.28 -15.70 5.43
N VAL A 216 -2.54 -15.01 6.28
CA VAL A 216 -3.09 -14.23 7.39
C VAL A 216 -3.91 -13.07 6.83
N ASN A 217 -5.14 -12.87 7.32
CA ASN A 217 -5.98 -11.73 6.97
C ASN A 217 -6.13 -10.78 8.18
N LEU A 218 -5.88 -9.50 7.97
CA LEU A 218 -5.90 -8.45 9.00
C LEU A 218 -7.02 -7.43 8.78
N LEU A 219 -8.12 -7.81 8.13
CA LEU A 219 -9.26 -6.91 7.90
C LEU A 219 -9.80 -6.32 9.20
N GLY A 220 -9.85 -7.12 10.27
CA GLY A 220 -10.29 -6.67 11.59
C GLY A 220 -9.40 -5.59 12.23
N ALA A 221 -8.13 -5.52 11.84
CA ALA A 221 -7.16 -4.57 12.39
C ALA A 221 -6.97 -3.32 11.51
N SER A 222 -7.39 -3.35 10.24
CA SER A 222 -7.15 -2.26 9.29
C SER A 222 -8.38 -1.40 9.02
N GLN A 223 -8.46 -0.23 9.65
CA GLN A 223 -9.53 0.75 9.43
C GLN A 223 -9.62 1.21 7.96
N ALA A 224 -8.47 1.37 7.30
CA ALA A 224 -8.41 1.74 5.89
C ALA A 224 -9.14 0.72 4.99
N HIS A 225 -9.08 -0.57 5.31
CA HIS A 225 -9.77 -1.61 4.56
C HIS A 225 -11.25 -1.76 4.95
N GLN A 226 -11.59 -1.53 6.22
CA GLN A 226 -12.98 -1.61 6.70
C GLN A 226 -13.88 -0.53 6.09
N SER A 227 -13.33 0.65 5.80
CA SER A 227 -14.05 1.75 5.16
C SER A 227 -14.15 1.62 3.62
N ALA A 228 -13.68 0.51 3.06
CA ALA A 228 -13.56 0.32 1.62
C ALA A 228 -14.47 -0.80 1.10
N ASN A 229 -14.96 -0.63 -0.14
CA ASN A 229 -15.57 -1.74 -0.88
C ASN A 229 -14.45 -2.67 -1.42
N LEU A 230 -14.29 -3.83 -0.78
CA LEU A 230 -13.25 -4.81 -1.10
C LEU A 230 -13.72 -5.88 -2.10
N THR A 231 -14.92 -5.74 -2.68
CA THR A 231 -15.42 -6.70 -3.68
C THR A 231 -14.49 -6.75 -4.88
N GLN A 232 -14.42 -7.91 -5.52
CA GLN A 232 -13.59 -8.09 -6.71
C GLN A 232 -13.98 -7.09 -7.81
N ARG A 233 -15.27 -6.82 -7.97
CA ARG A 233 -15.77 -5.81 -8.91
C ARG A 233 -15.32 -4.40 -8.56
N ALA A 234 -15.35 -4.00 -7.29
CA ALA A 234 -14.89 -2.68 -6.87
C ALA A 234 -13.37 -2.50 -7.01
N LEU A 235 -12.61 -3.57 -6.78
CA LEU A 235 -11.14 -3.53 -6.87
C LEU A 235 -10.62 -3.70 -8.30
N TYR A 236 -11.31 -4.48 -9.15
CA TYR A 236 -10.77 -4.90 -10.44
C TYR A 236 -11.67 -4.58 -11.65
N GLY A 237 -12.85 -3.99 -11.43
CA GLY A 237 -13.84 -3.65 -12.45
C GLY A 237 -14.59 -4.86 -13.01
N ASN A 238 -15.34 -4.67 -14.10
CA ASN A 238 -15.98 -5.76 -14.86
C ASN A 238 -14.98 -6.61 -15.67
N GLY A 239 -13.70 -6.21 -15.69
CA GLY A 239 -12.66 -6.83 -16.48
C GLY A 239 -12.13 -8.11 -15.85
N ARG A 240 -12.69 -9.24 -16.32
CA ARG A 240 -12.32 -10.65 -16.08
C ARG A 240 -12.83 -11.27 -14.77
N ARG A 241 -13.64 -12.32 -14.96
CA ARG A 241 -13.93 -13.43 -14.03
C ARG A 241 -12.61 -13.92 -13.43
N TYR A 242 -12.19 -13.38 -12.29
CA TYR A 242 -11.00 -13.86 -11.56
C TYR A 242 -11.37 -15.00 -10.58
N GLU A 243 -12.67 -15.26 -10.36
CA GLU A 243 -13.15 -16.31 -9.44
C GLU A 243 -13.77 -17.54 -10.14
N GLU A 244 -14.38 -17.42 -11.32
CA GLU A 244 -15.04 -18.59 -11.97
C GLU A 244 -14.03 -19.60 -12.55
N GLU A 245 -12.84 -19.21 -12.97
CA GLU A 245 -11.79 -20.17 -13.37
C GLU A 245 -11.08 -20.87 -12.18
N TYR A 246 -11.33 -20.44 -10.94
CA TYR A 246 -10.56 -20.91 -9.78
C TYR A 246 -11.25 -21.98 -8.93
N TYR A 247 -12.56 -22.20 -9.11
CA TYR A 247 -13.33 -23.12 -8.26
C TYR A 247 -14.18 -24.16 -9.01
N GLU A 248 -14.27 -24.12 -10.34
CA GLU A 248 -14.95 -25.15 -11.15
C GLU A 248 -13.97 -26.20 -11.74
N GLY A 249 -12.87 -26.45 -11.05
CA GLY A 249 -11.83 -27.38 -11.49
C GLY A 249 -11.73 -28.69 -10.68
N SER A 250 -12.77 -29.07 -9.94
CA SER A 250 -12.76 -30.30 -9.12
C SER A 250 -13.89 -31.28 -9.43
N ASP A 251 -14.41 -31.29 -10.65
CA ASP A 251 -15.26 -32.37 -11.16
C ASP A 251 -14.82 -32.68 -12.61
N GLY A 252 -14.06 -33.77 -12.81
CA GLY A 252 -13.70 -34.18 -14.17
C GLY A 252 -12.59 -35.22 -14.29
N ASN A 253 -12.93 -36.46 -13.96
CA ASN A 253 -12.37 -37.75 -14.42
C ASN A 253 -10.87 -38.02 -14.35
N TYR A 254 -10.56 -38.97 -13.47
CA TYR A 254 -9.50 -39.95 -13.64
C TYR A 254 -9.88 -40.89 -14.81
N GLU A 255 -9.04 -40.95 -15.83
CA GLU A 255 -8.77 -42.16 -16.62
C GLU A 255 -7.25 -42.31 -16.75
#